data_AF-A0A842T390-F1
#
_entry.id   AF-A0A842T390-F1
#
_cell.length_a   1.000
_cell.length_b   1.000
_cell.length_c   1.000
_cell.angle_alpha   90.00
_cell.angle_beta   90.00
_cell.angle_gamma   90.00
#
_symmetry.space_group_name_H-M   'P 1'
#
loop_
_entity.id
_entity.type
_entity.pdbx_description
1 polymer ?
#
loop_
_entity_poly.entity_id
_entity_poly.type
_entity_poly.pdbx_seq_one_letter_code
_entity_poly.pdbx_strand_id
1 'polypeptide(L)'
;MAENSYTNSIPKQFHDWDKLIPLVRKEQDLQRALDASTCICSICGSKTSDMMLNPFHKEWYCISCYKRRQEYYKTHPHSTEHPDAPNPFP
;
A
#
# COMPACT_ATOMS: atom_id res chain seq x y z
N MET A 1 34.98 -5.84 29.20
CA MET A 1 34.19 -4.73 28.65
C MET A 1 34.89 -4.30 27.37
N ALA A 2 34.32 -4.63 26.21
CA ALA A 2 34.92 -4.35 24.91
C ALA A 2 34.21 -3.14 24.29
N GLU A 3 34.95 -2.05 24.12
CA GLU A 3 34.49 -0.84 23.45
C GLU A 3 34.54 -1.06 21.94
N ASN A 4 33.39 -1.27 21.31
CA ASN A 4 33.28 -1.31 19.86
C ASN A 4 33.25 0.13 19.32
N SER A 5 34.42 0.67 18.99
CA SER A 5 34.57 1.92 18.25
C SER A 5 34.26 1.68 16.76
N TYR A 6 32.97 1.67 16.41
CA TYR A 6 32.54 1.78 15.01
C TYR A 6 32.80 3.20 14.51
N THR A 7 34.05 3.48 14.15
CA THR A 7 34.36 4.59 13.26
C THR A 7 33.93 4.19 11.85
N ASN A 8 32.62 4.31 11.58
CA ASN A 8 32.10 4.29 10.21
C ASN A 8 32.59 5.57 9.51
N SER A 9 33.80 5.47 9.00
CA SER A 9 34.41 6.38 8.05
C SER A 9 33.51 6.43 6.83
N ILE A 10 32.67 7.48 6.76
CA ILE A 10 31.90 7.83 5.56
C ILE A 10 32.92 8.00 4.42
N PRO A 11 32.88 7.17 3.34
CA PRO A 11 33.85 7.29 2.26
C PRO A 11 33.73 8.66 1.60
N LYS A 12 34.84 9.41 1.62
CA LYS A 12 34.98 10.75 1.04
C LYS A 12 35.02 10.73 -0.49
N GLN A 13 34.02 10.20 -1.21
CA GLN A 13 33.95 10.38 -2.67
C GLN A 13 32.50 10.36 -3.15
N PHE A 14 31.78 11.48 -2.99
CA PHE A 14 30.47 11.67 -3.61
C PHE A 14 30.47 13.02 -4.32
N HIS A 15 31.17 13.08 -5.45
CA HIS A 15 31.30 14.28 -6.29
C HIS A 15 30.31 14.29 -7.47
N ASP A 16 29.31 13.39 -7.48
CA ASP A 16 28.37 13.23 -8.60
C ASP A 16 26.90 13.31 -8.16
N TRP A 17 26.61 14.11 -7.13
CA TRP A 17 25.24 14.38 -6.66
C TRP A 17 24.35 14.97 -7.77
N ASP A 18 24.94 15.74 -8.68
CA ASP A 18 24.22 16.32 -9.83
C ASP A 18 23.67 15.25 -10.78
N LYS A 19 24.33 14.08 -10.89
CA LYS A 19 23.79 12.93 -11.64
C LYS A 19 22.91 12.03 -10.78
N LEU A 20 23.14 11.97 -9.48
CA LEU A 20 22.34 11.14 -8.56
C LEU A 20 20.93 11.70 -8.36
N ILE A 21 20.78 13.02 -8.18
CA ILE A 21 19.50 13.68 -7.91
C ILE A 21 18.45 13.37 -8.99
N PRO A 22 18.75 13.49 -10.30
CA PRO A 22 17.82 13.11 -11.36
C PRO A 22 17.40 11.64 -11.32
N LEU A 23 18.32 10.72 -10.98
CA LEU A 23 18.03 9.29 -10.90
C LEU A 23 17.10 8.97 -9.73
N VAL A 24 17.33 9.55 -8.56
CA VAL A 24 16.46 9.41 -7.39
C VAL A 24 15.05 9.94 -7.67
N ARG A 25 14.94 11.09 -8.35
CA ARG A 25 13.64 11.63 -8.75
C ARG A 25 12.92 10.69 -9.71
N LYS A 26 13.63 10.15 -10.71
CA LYS A 26 13.06 9.21 -11.68
C LYS A 26 12.61 7.91 -11.01
N GLU A 27 13.37 7.41 -10.04
CA GLU A 27 12.97 6.26 -9.23
C GLU A 27 11.68 6.54 -8.45
N GLN A 28 11.58 7.70 -7.80
CA GLN A 28 10.36 8.12 -7.09
C GLN A 28 9.16 8.26 -8.02
N ASP A 29 9.35 8.82 -9.22
CA ASP A 29 8.29 8.94 -10.22
C ASP A 29 7.80 7.57 -10.70
N LEU A 30 8.72 6.66 -10.99
CA LEU A 30 8.39 5.29 -11.37
C LEU A 30 7.69 4.54 -10.24
N GLN A 31 8.13 4.72 -9.00
CA GLN A 31 7.51 4.12 -7.84
C GLN A 31 6.07 4.63 -7.66
N ARG A 32 5.86 5.95 -7.75
CA ARG A 32 4.51 6.55 -7.71
C ARG A 32 3.61 6.03 -8.83
N ALA A 33 4.14 5.92 -10.05
CA ALA A 33 3.39 5.40 -11.18
C ALA A 33 3.05 3.92 -10.99
N LEU A 34 3.98 3.11 -10.49
CA LEU A 34 3.76 1.70 -10.17
C LEU A 34 2.68 1.54 -9.08
N ASP A 35 2.79 2.30 -7.99
CA ASP A 35 1.82 2.25 -6.89
C ASP A 35 0.43 2.69 -7.34
N ALA A 36 0.33 3.72 -8.20
CA ALA A 36 -0.93 4.16 -8.79
C ALA A 36 -1.51 3.16 -9.81
N SER A 37 -0.65 2.41 -10.50
CA SER A 37 -1.07 1.38 -11.48
C SER A 37 -1.50 0.07 -10.85
N THR A 38 -1.09 -0.19 -9.61
CA THR A 38 -1.35 -1.47 -8.94
C THR A 38 -2.69 -1.44 -8.23
N CYS A 39 -3.61 -2.32 -8.62
CA CYS A 39 -4.82 -2.55 -7.86
C CYS A 39 -4.48 -3.34 -6.59
N ILE A 40 -4.55 -2.68 -5.43
CA ILE A 40 -4.28 -3.29 -4.12
C ILE A 40 -5.60 -3.58 -3.42
N CYS A 41 -5.76 -4.79 -2.88
CA CYS A 41 -6.91 -5.10 -2.05
C CYS A 41 -6.86 -4.31 -0.73
N SER A 42 -7.86 -3.47 -0.46
CA SER A 42 -7.92 -2.64 0.76
C SER A 42 -8.03 -3.43 2.07
N ILE A 43 -8.31 -4.74 2.03
CA ILE A 43 -8.45 -5.60 3.23
C ILE A 43 -7.19 -6.41 3.50
N CYS A 44 -6.66 -7.11 2.49
CA CYS A 44 -5.53 -8.02 2.70
C CYS A 44 -4.21 -7.54 2.07
N GLY A 45 -4.22 -6.40 1.38
CA GLY A 45 -3.04 -5.86 0.71
C GLY A 45 -2.56 -6.66 -0.50
N SER A 46 -3.29 -7.70 -0.93
CA SER A 46 -2.92 -8.49 -2.10
C SER A 46 -2.83 -7.60 -3.35
N LYS A 47 -1.80 -7.85 -4.16
CA LYS A 47 -1.50 -7.17 -5.44
C LYS A 47 -1.55 -8.10 -6.65
N THR A 48 -1.62 -9.41 -6.41
CA THR A 48 -1.45 -10.46 -7.43
C THR A 48 -2.70 -11.30 -7.67
N SER A 49 -3.74 -11.10 -6.87
CA SER A 49 -5.02 -11.78 -7.05
C SER A 49 -5.88 -11.08 -8.10
N ASP A 50 -6.89 -11.77 -8.61
CA ASP A 50 -7.95 -11.11 -9.38
C ASP A 50 -8.67 -10.08 -8.50
N MET A 51 -8.74 -8.85 -9.00
CA MET A 51 -9.29 -7.70 -8.29
C MET A 51 -10.67 -7.31 -8.84
N MET A 52 -11.52 -6.81 -7.95
CA MET A 52 -12.84 -6.28 -8.24
C MET A 52 -12.99 -4.90 -7.61
N LEU A 53 -13.43 -3.93 -8.42
CA LEU A 53 -13.76 -2.60 -7.94
C LEU A 53 -15.13 -2.63 -7.25
N ASN A 54 -15.21 -2.16 -6.01
CA ASN A 54 -16.48 -1.83 -5.40
C ASN A 54 -16.83 -0.37 -5.74
N PRO A 55 -17.87 -0.13 -6.57
CA PRO A 55 -18.20 1.22 -7.01
C PRO A 55 -18.74 2.11 -5.88
N PHE A 56 -19.33 1.53 -4.84
CA PHE A 56 -19.90 2.28 -3.72
C PHE A 56 -18.81 2.89 -2.84
N HIS A 57 -17.78 2.11 -2.52
CA HIS A 57 -16.63 2.58 -1.72
C HIS A 57 -15.50 3.16 -2.57
N LYS A 58 -15.55 3.01 -3.90
CA LYS A 58 -14.47 3.37 -4.83
C LYS A 58 -13.13 2.71 -4.49
N GLU A 59 -13.19 1.48 -3.98
CA GLU A 59 -12.04 0.71 -3.49
C GLU A 59 -11.90 -0.62 -4.22
N TRP A 60 -10.66 -1.09 -4.34
CA TRP A 60 -10.33 -2.39 -4.94
C TRP A 60 -10.26 -3.48 -3.87
N TYR A 61 -10.81 -4.65 -4.19
CA TYR A 61 -10.73 -5.83 -3.34
C TYR A 61 -10.34 -7.04 -4.17
N CYS A 62 -9.58 -7.98 -3.60
CA CYS A 62 -9.47 -9.29 -4.23
C CYS A 62 -10.83 -10.00 -4.15
N ILE A 63 -11.10 -10.91 -5.10
CA ILE A 63 -12.39 -11.61 -5.19
C ILE A 63 -12.81 -12.25 -3.86
N SER A 64 -11.86 -12.83 -3.11
CA SER A 64 -12.15 -13.49 -1.83
C SER A 64 -12.63 -12.50 -0.76
N CYS A 65 -11.94 -11.38 -0.60
CA CYS A 65 -12.32 -10.30 0.30
C CYS A 65 -13.65 -9.66 -0.11
N TYR A 66 -13.87 -9.45 -1.41
CA TYR A 66 -15.13 -8.92 -1.92
C TYR A 66 -16.32 -9.82 -1.60
N LYS A 67 -16.20 -11.14 -1.85
CA LYS A 67 -17.25 -12.13 -1.54
C LYS A 67 -17.56 -12.18 -0.05
N ARG A 68 -16.53 -12.27 0.80
CA ARG A 68 -16.69 -12.27 2.27
C ARG A 68 -17.44 -11.03 2.76
N ARG A 69 -17.10 -9.86 2.19
CA ARG A 69 -17.74 -8.60 2.53
C ARG A 69 -19.20 -8.56 2.09
N GLN A 70 -19.53 -9.06 0.89
CA GLN A 70 -20.92 -9.19 0.46
C GLN A 70 -21.74 -10.13 1.35
N GLU A 71 -21.17 -11.27 1.76
CA GLU A 71 -21.84 -12.24 2.65
C GLU A 71 -22.14 -11.62 4.02
N TYR A 72 -21.20 -10.83 4.56
CA TYR A 72 -21.42 -10.12 5.82
C TYR A 72 -22.59 -9.14 5.72
N TYR A 73 -22.65 -8.31 4.67
CA TYR A 73 -23.73 -7.34 4.53
C TYR A 73 -25.10 -7.97 4.26
N LYS A 74 -25.14 -9.14 3.59
CA LYS A 74 -26.39 -9.91 3.44
C LYS A 74 -26.95 -10.38 4.79
N THR A 75 -26.07 -10.65 5.75
CA THR A 75 -26.45 -11.12 7.10
C THR A 75 -26.60 -9.96 8.11
N HIS A 76 -26.13 -8.75 7.77
CA HIS A 76 -26.17 -7.56 8.63
C HIS A 76 -26.70 -6.32 7.85
N PRO A 77 -27.97 -6.31 7.40
CA PRO A 77 -28.48 -5.29 6.50
C PRO A 77 -28.47 -3.85 7.05
N HIS A 78 -28.54 -3.66 8.37
CA HIS A 78 -28.50 -2.34 9.01
C HIS A 78 -27.07 -1.83 9.32
N SER A 79 -26.03 -2.62 9.01
CA SER A 79 -24.64 -2.22 9.30
C SER A 79 -24.13 -1.08 8.41
N THR A 80 -24.83 -0.76 7.31
CA THR A 80 -24.48 0.34 6.40
C THR A 80 -25.19 1.66 6.73
N GLU A 81 -26.12 1.67 7.69
CA GLU A 81 -26.94 2.87 8.01
C GLU A 81 -26.21 3.86 8.93
N HIS A 82 -25.07 3.46 9.51
CA HIS A 82 -24.23 4.31 10.33
C HIS A 82 -22.92 4.63 9.61
N PRO A 83 -22.72 5.87 9.12
CA PRO A 83 -21.49 6.27 8.44
C PRO A 83 -20.23 6.19 9.32
N ASP A 84 -20.40 6.13 10.64
CA ASP A 84 -19.32 5.98 11.63
C ASP A 84 -19.15 4.54 12.13
N ALA A 85 -19.90 3.56 11.58
CA ALA A 85 -19.73 2.17 11.99
C ALA A 85 -18.31 1.68 11.62
N PRO A 86 -17.57 1.08 12.56
CA PRO A 86 -16.23 0.57 12.28
C PRO A 86 -16.32 -0.50 11.17
N ASN A 87 -15.43 -0.40 10.18
CA ASN A 87 -15.32 -1.42 9.14
C ASN A 87 -15.00 -2.76 9.83
N PRO A 88 -15.87 -3.79 9.74
CA PRO A 88 -15.61 -5.08 10.37
C PRO A 88 -14.46 -5.83 9.69
N PHE A 89 -13.92 -5.28 8.59
CA PHE A 89 -12.76 -5.79 7.88
C PHE A 89 -11.55 -4.87 8.15
N PRO A 90 -10.43 -5.43 8.66
CA PRO A 90 -9.19 -4.69 8.94
C PRO A 90 -8.51 -4.20 7.66
#